data_AF-A0A0F3GU44-F1
#
_entry.id   AF-A0A0F3GU44-F1
#
_cell.length_a   1.000
_cell.length_b   1.000
_cell.length_c   1.000
_cell.angle_alpha   90.00
_cell.angle_beta   90.00
_cell.angle_gamma   90.00
#
_symmetry.space_group_name_H-M   'P 1'
#
loop_
_entity.id
_entity.type
_entity.pdbx_description
1 polymer ?
#
loop_
_entity_poly.entity_id
_entity_poly.type
_entity_poly.pdbx_seq_one_letter_code
_entity_poly.pdbx_strand_id
1 'polypeptide(L)' 'MNTQTLDRDLDLTEIINGVEIMSPSPFEKHQKISSNLYRKIDRHIEKNNIGRVYYSPLDVILKEGEQRLQPDL' A
#
# COMPACT_ATOMS: atom_id res chain seq x y z
N MET A 1 -17.62 6.78 28.68
CA MET A 1 -16.48 7.02 27.77
C MET A 1 -17.00 6.81 26.37
N ASN A 2 -17.16 7.88 25.58
CA ASN A 2 -17.64 7.75 24.21
C ASN A 2 -16.51 7.17 23.37
N THR A 3 -16.67 5.93 22.94
CA THR A 3 -15.80 5.32 21.94
C THR A 3 -16.09 6.03 20.62
N GLN A 4 -15.28 7.02 20.25
CA GLN A 4 -15.22 7.48 18.86
C GLN A 4 -14.64 6.33 18.05
N THR A 5 -15.51 5.53 17.43
CA THR A 5 -15.14 4.81 16.22
C THR A 5 -14.79 5.87 15.20
N LEU A 6 -13.50 6.17 15.04
CA LEU A 6 -13.02 6.81 13.84
C LEU A 6 -13.37 5.82 12.71
N ASP A 7 -14.37 6.13 11.90
CA ASP A 7 -14.45 5.61 10.53
C ASP A 7 -13.19 6.12 9.83
N ARG A 8 -12.06 5.43 9.99
CA ARG A 8 -10.91 5.65 9.14
C ARG A 8 -11.23 4.94 7.84
N ASP A 9 -11.81 5.70 6.92
CA ASP A 9 -11.68 5.39 5.50
C ASP A 9 -10.20 5.09 5.19
N LEU A 10 -9.97 4.21 4.23
CA LEU A 10 -8.61 3.94 3.77
C LEU A 10 -8.00 5.27 3.29
N ASP A 11 -6.93 5.69 3.97
CA ASP A 11 -6.17 6.86 3.56
C ASP A 11 -5.32 6.50 2.34
N LEU A 12 -5.81 6.86 1.16
CA LEU A 12 -5.12 6.66 -0.12
C LEU A 12 -4.32 7.90 -0.55
N THR A 13 -3.92 8.75 0.41
CA THR A 13 -3.04 9.88 0.12
C THR A 13 -1.58 9.44 0.07
N GLU A 14 -0.85 10.02 -0.87
CA GLU A 14 0.60 9.92 -1.00
C GLU A 14 1.21 11.33 -0.94
N ILE A 15 2.45 11.45 -0.45
CA ILE A 15 3.24 12.68 -0.51
C ILE A 15 4.37 12.46 -1.52
N ILE A 16 4.37 13.23 -2.61
CA ILE A 16 5.38 13.17 -3.66
C ILE A 16 6.03 14.54 -3.78
N ASN A 17 7.33 14.64 -3.46
CA ASN A 17 8.08 15.89 -3.44
C ASN A 17 7.40 16.99 -2.59
N GLY A 18 6.88 16.62 -1.42
CA GLY A 18 6.19 17.52 -0.50
C GLY A 18 4.75 17.90 -0.91
N VAL A 19 4.22 17.30 -1.98
CA VAL A 19 2.83 17.52 -2.43
C VAL A 19 1.97 16.32 -2.08
N GLU A 20 0.90 16.55 -1.33
CA GLU A 20 -0.10 15.53 -1.00
C GLU A 20 -1.06 15.30 -2.18
N ILE A 21 -1.22 14.05 -2.59
CA ILE A 21 -2.00 13.61 -3.75
C ILE A 21 -2.90 12.46 -3.31
N MET A 22 -4.19 12.54 -3.60
CA MET A 22 -5.15 11.46 -3.34
C MET A 22 -5.20 10.52 -4.56
N SER A 23 -4.92 9.24 -4.33
CA SER A 23 -5.10 8.20 -5.32
C SER A 23 -6.54 7.68 -5.32
N PRO A 24 -7.15 7.42 -6.49
CA PRO A 24 -8.50 6.87 -6.55
C PRO A 24 -8.51 5.41 -6.08
N SER A 25 -9.65 4.95 -5.54
CA SER A 25 -9.82 3.54 -5.21
C SER A 25 -9.59 2.64 -6.44
N PRO A 26 -8.85 1.53 -6.31
CA PRO A 26 -8.49 0.70 -7.44
C PRO A 26 -9.71 -0.04 -8.01
N PHE A 27 -9.75 -0.17 -9.34
CA PHE A 27 -10.76 -0.99 -10.02
C PHE A 27 -10.47 -2.49 -9.86
N GLU A 28 -11.49 -3.33 -10.04
CA GLU A 28 -11.36 -4.81 -9.97
C GLU A 28 -10.21 -5.34 -10.84
N LYS A 29 -10.03 -4.78 -12.05
CA LYS A 29 -8.95 -5.18 -12.97
C LYS A 29 -7.56 -4.95 -12.35
N HIS A 30 -7.36 -3.81 -11.68
CA HIS A 30 -6.10 -3.49 -11.02
C HIS A 30 -5.86 -4.46 -9.85
N GLN A 31 -6.86 -4.65 -8.98
CA GLN A 31 -6.79 -5.61 -7.87
C GLN A 31 -6.50 -7.04 -8.33
N LYS A 32 -7.10 -7.47 -9.45
CA LYS A 32 -6.86 -8.81 -10.03
C LYS A 32 -5.43 -8.95 -10.53
N ILE A 33 -4.86 -7.93 -11.16
CA ILE A 33 -3.48 -7.97 -11.66
C ILE A 33 -2.50 -7.97 -10.49
N SER A 34 -2.65 -7.03 -9.55
CA SER A 34 -1.73 -6.90 -8.41
C SER A 34 -1.76 -8.15 -7.52
N SER A 35 -2.94 -8.68 -7.17
CA SER A 35 -3.04 -9.92 -6.37
C SER A 35 -2.42 -11.15 -7.04
N ASN A 36 -2.46 -11.25 -8.37
CA ASN A 36 -1.82 -12.33 -9.10
C ASN A 36 -0.29 -12.23 -9.07
N LEU A 37 0.24 -11.00 -9.10
CA LEU A 37 1.67 -10.75 -8.99
C LEU A 37 2.17 -11.00 -7.57
N TYR A 38 1.46 -10.49 -6.55
CA TYR A 38 1.72 -10.78 -5.13
C TYR A 38 1.90 -12.29 -4.90
N ARG A 39 0.89 -13.10 -5.27
CA ARG A 39 0.90 -14.55 -5.06
C ARG A 39 2.09 -15.25 -5.71
N LYS A 40 2.60 -14.74 -6.83
CA LYS A 40 3.78 -15.32 -7.51
C LYS A 40 5.06 -14.95 -6.78
N ILE A 41 5.21 -13.69 -6.38
CA ILE A 41 6.38 -13.18 -5.66
C ILE A 41 6.44 -13.78 -4.26
N ASP A 42 5.34 -13.74 -3.52
CA ASP A 42 5.22 -14.24 -2.15
C ASP A 42 5.64 -15.70 -2.04
N ARG A 43 5.07 -16.58 -2.89
CA ARG A 43 5.48 -17.99 -2.96
C ARG A 43 6.96 -18.18 -3.28
N HIS A 44 7.55 -17.33 -4.12
CA HIS A 44 8.98 -17.41 -4.42
C HIS A 44 9.82 -16.98 -3.23
N ILE A 45 9.42 -15.90 -2.54
CA ILE A 45 10.10 -15.38 -1.36
C ILE A 45 10.05 -16.40 -0.21
N GLU A 46 8.87 -16.95 0.08
CA GLU A 46 8.67 -17.97 1.11
C GLU A 46 9.50 -19.22 0.83
N LYS A 47 9.43 -19.73 -0.40
CA LYS A 47 10.17 -20.95 -0.80
C LYS A 47 11.68 -20.80 -0.64
N ASN A 48 12.23 -19.62 -0.91
CA ASN A 48 13.67 -19.39 -0.89
C ASN A 48 14.16 -18.71 0.40
N ASN A 49 13.26 -18.35 1.32
CA ASN A 49 13.57 -17.63 2.56
C ASN A 49 14.40 -16.36 2.33
N ILE A 50 14.03 -15.56 1.32
CA ILE A 50 14.80 -14.37 0.89
C ILE A 50 14.25 -13.03 1.39
N GLY A 51 13.16 -13.02 2.17
CA GLY A 51 12.62 -11.79 2.72
C GLY A 51 11.10 -11.80 2.89
N ARG A 52 10.47 -10.66 2.61
CA ARG A 52 9.02 -10.44 2.70
C ARG A 52 8.58 -9.57 1.51
N VAL A 53 7.34 -9.75 1.08
CA VAL A 53 6.63 -8.85 0.16
C VAL A 53 5.42 -8.27 0.89
N TYR A 54 5.08 -7.03 0.59
CA TYR A 54 3.96 -6.33 1.18
C TYR A 54 2.94 -5.98 0.08
N TYR A 55 1.76 -5.49 0.47
CA TYR A 55 0.66 -5.21 -0.46
C TYR A 55 0.01 -3.88 -0.05
N SER A 56 -0.54 -3.12 -1.01
CA SER A 56 -1.25 -1.87 -0.72
C SER A 56 -2.61 -2.10 -0.02
N PRO A 57 -3.06 -1.18 0.84
CA PRO A 57 -2.40 0.06 1.26
C PRO A 57 -1.34 -0.18 2.35
N LEU A 58 -0.13 0.34 2.15
CA LEU A 58 0.93 0.39 3.13
C LEU A 58 1.80 1.63 2.89
N ASP A 59 1.94 2.48 3.89
CA ASP A 59 2.79 3.66 3.80
C ASP A 59 4.28 3.27 3.78
N VAL A 60 4.97 3.74 2.75
CA VAL A 60 6.43 3.66 2.60
C VAL A 60 6.99 5.08 2.71
N ILE A 61 7.52 5.40 3.90
CA ILE A 61 8.12 6.71 4.19
C ILE A 61 9.59 6.67 3.79
N LEU A 62 9.92 7.34 2.68
CA LEU A 62 11.30 7.51 2.20
C LEU A 62 11.93 8.77 2.82
N LYS A 63 11.12 9.81 3.04
CA LYS A 63 11.50 11.04 3.75
C LYS A 63 10.28 11.63 4.43
N GLU A 64 10.35 11.78 5.75
CA GLU A 64 9.26 12.32 6.56
C GLU A 64 8.78 13.67 6.02
N GLY A 65 7.47 13.81 5.80
CA GLY A 65 6.84 15.03 5.28
C GLY A 65 7.13 15.39 3.81
N GLU A 66 8.01 14.67 3.11
CA GLU A 66 8.37 14.99 1.72
C GLU A 66 8.13 13.85 0.73
N GLN A 67 8.28 12.60 1.17
CA GLN A 67 8.14 11.43 0.30
C GLN A 67 7.54 10.24 1.09
N ARG A 68 6.22 10.06 0.99
CA ARG A 68 5.45 8.93 1.55
C ARG A 68 4.60 8.34 0.43
N LEU A 69 4.82 7.08 0.10
CA LEU A 69 4.15 6.41 -1.04
C LEU A 69 3.32 5.23 -0.57
N GLN A 70 2.40 4.78 -1.41
CA GLN A 70 1.67 3.51 -1.25
C GLN A 70 1.81 2.64 -2.50
N PRO A 71 2.97 2.00 -2.70
CA PRO A 71 3.19 1.11 -3.84
C PRO A 71 2.22 -0.08 -3.81
N ASP A 72 1.85 -0.57 -4.99
CA ASP A 72 0.93 -1.73 -5.11
C ASP A 72 1.48 -3.02 -4.47
N LEU A 73 2.80 -3.23 -4.52
CA LEU A 73 3.56 -4.42 -4.08
C LEU A 73 4.99 -4.09 -3.65
#